data_AF-A0A917I2P3-F1
#
_entry.id   AF-A0A917I2P3-F1
#
_cell.length_a   1.000
_cell.length_b   1.000
_cell.length_c   1.000
_cell.angle_alpha   90.00
_cell.angle_beta   90.00
_cell.angle_gamma   90.00
#
_symmetry.space_group_name_H-M   'P 1'
#
loop_
_entity.id
_entity.type
_entity.pdbx_description
1 polymer ?
#
loop_
_entity_poly.entity_id
_entity_poly.type
_entity_poly.pdbx_seq_one_letter_code
_entity_poly.pdbx_strand_id
1 'polypeptide(L)'
;MSDWLKSKALLKANEHYIPGGVVSLNRKTEPNICFAKGQGSRVWDIEGQAYIDYQAGFAAAFLGHNDPDVNAAVAQSVKDDLVLMGAGPTNLEGEFAKLFCDSVPTVDKIQITTTGSEATYHAIRIARAATGRDHVIIMQGGYNGWHNDVAANVISDLSDVGPRLSPGEYTFDSLSAGIPEGHRSLVHVVNYNDLSSVAYIAKRFPVACIVLEPILQNVGIVKPKLGYLEGLRKLADDHGFLLIFDEVKTGFRHALGGYQSLCGVTPDLSAFGKAVANGYPMGVIGGKEEYMDYFIHPAKEKRVLIAGTFNAHPLTTIAAIATLRKLSSAEFGVYEHVNQLGDLLEAGLNDILSEYDKPFYVARQGSAFCVYFMDHAPEDYHDVAMNHDFAFDKSYRIKLIEEGVFNFPLPIKQGSISFAHTVSDIEETLEKTRKVIRELMTAKAKAIS
;
A
#
# COMPACT_ATOMS: atom_id res chain seq x y z
N MET A 1 17.54 -13.04 -23.35
CA MET A 1 17.32 -13.07 -21.90
C MET A 1 18.29 -12.09 -21.28
N SER A 2 17.79 -11.01 -20.68
CA SER A 2 18.61 -10.08 -19.91
C SER A 2 19.07 -10.80 -18.65
N ASP A 3 20.39 -10.91 -18.44
CA ASP A 3 20.93 -11.80 -17.40
C ASP A 3 21.33 -11.08 -16.10
N TRP A 4 20.95 -9.79 -15.97
CA TRP A 4 21.19 -8.87 -14.83
C TRP A 4 22.52 -9.13 -14.08
N LEU A 5 23.62 -9.29 -14.82
CA LEU A 5 24.90 -9.75 -14.29
C LEU A 5 25.54 -8.75 -13.30
N LYS A 6 25.46 -7.44 -13.59
CA LYS A 6 25.91 -6.41 -12.65
C LYS A 6 25.02 -6.40 -11.41
N SER A 7 23.71 -6.60 -11.53
CA SER A 7 22.81 -6.66 -10.37
C SER A 7 23.18 -7.85 -9.46
N LYS A 8 23.36 -9.04 -10.04
CA LYS A 8 23.83 -10.23 -9.33
C LYS A 8 25.17 -9.98 -8.63
N ALA A 9 26.14 -9.36 -9.32
CA ALA A 9 27.45 -9.05 -8.75
C ALA A 9 27.38 -8.04 -7.59
N LEU A 10 26.58 -6.98 -7.74
CA LEU A 10 26.39 -5.96 -6.70
C LEU A 10 25.71 -6.55 -5.46
N LEU A 11 24.63 -7.32 -5.62
CA LEU A 11 23.91 -7.93 -4.51
C LEU A 11 24.79 -8.91 -3.74
N LYS A 12 25.59 -9.72 -4.45
CA LYS A 12 26.57 -10.62 -3.83
C LYS A 12 27.65 -9.85 -3.05
N ALA A 13 28.11 -8.72 -3.56
CA ALA A 13 29.04 -7.86 -2.82
C ALA A 13 28.37 -7.25 -1.58
N ASN A 14 27.11 -6.80 -1.71
CA ASN A 14 26.34 -6.24 -0.61
C ASN A 14 26.07 -7.26 0.52
N GLU A 15 25.94 -8.54 0.22
CA GLU A 15 25.77 -9.61 1.23
C GLU A 15 26.88 -9.65 2.28
N HIS A 16 28.07 -9.11 1.96
CA HIS A 16 29.15 -8.98 2.92
C HIS A 16 28.84 -7.97 4.04
N TYR A 17 28.05 -6.94 3.75
CA TYR A 17 27.75 -5.83 4.67
C TYR A 17 26.28 -5.78 5.12
N ILE A 18 25.37 -6.33 4.31
CA ILE A 18 23.92 -6.26 4.47
C ILE A 18 23.38 -7.69 4.44
N PRO A 19 22.72 -8.19 5.50
CA PRO A 19 22.13 -9.54 5.51
C PRO A 19 21.25 -9.78 4.28
N GLY A 20 21.62 -10.76 3.46
CA GLY A 20 20.90 -11.09 2.22
C GLY A 20 20.97 -10.02 1.12
N GLY A 21 21.89 -9.04 1.23
CA GLY A 21 22.19 -8.04 0.20
C GLY A 21 21.16 -6.92 0.05
N VAL A 22 20.11 -6.90 0.89
CA VAL A 22 18.99 -5.94 0.79
C VAL A 22 18.58 -5.38 2.16
N VAL A 23 18.09 -4.13 2.20
CA VAL A 23 17.64 -3.45 3.43
C VAL A 23 16.12 -3.53 3.67
N SER A 24 15.41 -4.28 2.83
CA SER A 24 13.98 -4.58 2.99
C SER A 24 13.70 -5.91 2.32
N LEU A 25 13.05 -6.84 3.03
CA LEU A 25 12.82 -8.21 2.54
C LEU A 25 12.01 -8.23 1.24
N ASN A 26 11.08 -7.30 1.07
CA ASN A 26 10.31 -7.15 -0.18
C ASN A 26 11.17 -6.77 -1.39
N ARG A 27 12.44 -6.38 -1.22
CA ARG A 27 13.37 -6.14 -2.35
C ARG A 27 14.12 -7.41 -2.76
N LYS A 28 14.00 -8.51 -2.01
CA LYS A 28 14.59 -9.81 -2.37
C LYS A 28 13.62 -10.55 -3.30
N THR A 29 13.77 -10.34 -4.60
CA THR A 29 12.91 -10.91 -5.63
C THR A 29 13.68 -11.82 -6.59
N GLU A 30 12.97 -12.49 -7.49
CA GLU A 30 13.56 -13.22 -8.62
C GLU A 30 12.80 -12.84 -9.91
N PRO A 31 13.40 -12.10 -10.86
CA PRO A 31 14.78 -11.57 -10.84
C PRO A 31 15.00 -10.51 -9.75
N ASN A 32 16.23 -10.40 -9.23
CA ASN A 32 16.62 -9.36 -8.28
C ASN A 32 17.39 -8.24 -9.01
N ILE A 33 16.70 -7.16 -9.34
CA ILE A 33 17.20 -6.09 -10.21
C ILE A 33 17.65 -4.90 -9.37
N CYS A 34 18.86 -4.40 -9.62
CA CYS A 34 19.34 -3.16 -9.01
C CYS A 34 19.06 -1.97 -9.93
N PHE A 35 18.42 -0.93 -9.37
CA PHE A 35 18.05 0.29 -10.11
C PHE A 35 19.03 1.43 -9.87
N ALA A 36 19.28 2.22 -10.92
CA ALA A 36 20.21 3.36 -10.91
C ALA A 36 19.49 4.72 -10.96
N LYS A 37 18.33 4.78 -11.65
CA LYS A 37 17.63 6.04 -11.93
C LYS A 37 16.13 5.80 -12.07
N GLY A 38 15.32 6.78 -11.68
CA GLY A 38 13.91 6.91 -12.07
C GLY A 38 13.63 8.31 -12.63
N GLN A 39 12.72 8.44 -13.59
CA GLN A 39 12.27 9.72 -14.15
C GLN A 39 10.91 9.54 -14.81
N GLY A 40 9.92 10.33 -14.41
CA GLY A 40 8.55 10.22 -14.92
C GLY A 40 7.96 8.83 -14.65
N SER A 41 7.44 8.17 -15.68
CA SER A 41 6.90 6.81 -15.66
C SER A 41 7.95 5.69 -15.75
N ARG A 42 9.26 6.02 -15.80
CA ARG A 42 10.30 5.03 -16.12
C ARG A 42 11.37 4.91 -15.05
N VAL A 43 11.96 3.71 -14.99
CA VAL A 43 13.16 3.39 -14.20
C VAL A 43 14.22 2.76 -15.10
N TRP A 44 15.49 2.92 -14.70
CA TRP A 44 16.64 2.31 -15.36
C TRP A 44 17.41 1.46 -14.37
N ASP A 45 17.72 0.23 -14.77
CA ASP A 45 18.60 -0.63 -13.98
C ASP A 45 20.08 -0.24 -14.13
N ILE A 46 20.94 -0.86 -13.33
CA ILE A 46 22.40 -0.65 -13.41
C ILE A 46 23.02 -1.31 -14.66
N GLU A 47 22.27 -2.13 -15.40
CA GLU A 47 22.70 -2.60 -16.72
C GLU A 47 22.57 -1.50 -17.77
N GLY A 48 21.63 -0.57 -17.56
CA GLY A 48 21.26 0.51 -18.49
C GLY A 48 19.93 0.26 -19.19
N GLN A 49 19.22 -0.82 -18.85
CA GLN A 49 17.91 -1.14 -19.43
C GLN A 49 16.84 -0.22 -18.82
N ALA A 50 15.98 0.31 -19.69
CA ALA A 50 14.83 1.13 -19.30
C ALA A 50 13.58 0.27 -19.15
N TYR A 51 12.72 0.63 -18.20
CA TYR A 51 11.43 -0.02 -17.95
C TYR A 51 10.32 1.01 -17.76
N ILE A 52 9.13 0.74 -18.30
CA ILE A 52 7.89 1.40 -17.86
C ILE A 52 7.58 0.86 -16.46
N ASP A 53 7.47 1.73 -15.46
CA ASP A 53 7.38 1.34 -14.05
C ASP A 53 5.94 1.38 -13.53
N TYR A 54 5.38 0.20 -13.28
CA TYR A 54 4.10 0.04 -12.59
C TYR A 54 4.25 -0.33 -11.11
N GLN A 55 5.47 -0.54 -10.59
CA GLN A 55 5.67 -0.65 -9.14
C GLN A 55 5.54 0.73 -8.49
N ALA A 56 6.06 1.78 -9.12
CA ALA A 56 5.97 3.18 -8.69
C ALA A 56 6.30 3.36 -7.19
N GLY A 57 7.38 2.71 -6.72
CA GLY A 57 7.76 2.73 -5.30
C GLY A 57 6.73 2.09 -4.37
N PHE A 58 6.10 0.99 -4.78
CA PHE A 58 4.94 0.38 -4.11
C PHE A 58 3.78 1.35 -3.96
N ALA A 59 3.47 2.08 -5.03
CA ALA A 59 2.45 3.12 -5.12
C ALA A 59 2.80 4.48 -4.48
N ALA A 60 4.05 4.70 -4.04
CA ALA A 60 4.49 5.97 -3.45
C ALA A 60 4.73 7.10 -4.46
N ALA A 61 5.27 6.80 -5.64
CA ALA A 61 5.55 7.78 -6.69
C ALA A 61 4.30 8.06 -7.52
N PHE A 62 3.24 8.62 -6.91
CA PHE A 62 1.96 8.86 -7.59
C PHE A 62 2.06 9.89 -8.71
N LEU A 63 2.84 10.96 -8.53
CA LEU A 63 3.12 11.94 -9.59
C LEU A 63 4.16 11.42 -10.60
N GLY A 64 4.81 10.29 -10.31
CA GLY A 64 5.95 9.76 -11.04
C GLY A 64 7.27 10.08 -10.35
N HIS A 65 8.35 9.50 -10.87
CA HIS A 65 9.70 9.67 -10.32
C HIS A 65 10.24 11.05 -10.63
N ASN A 66 10.84 11.71 -9.64
CA ASN A 66 11.50 13.01 -9.81
C ASN A 66 10.58 14.07 -10.44
N ASP A 67 9.35 14.19 -9.92
CA ASP A 67 8.40 15.22 -10.34
C ASP A 67 9.06 16.61 -10.25
N PRO A 68 9.00 17.44 -11.31
CA PRO A 68 9.75 18.68 -11.38
C PRO A 68 9.32 19.71 -10.32
N ASP A 69 8.03 19.77 -9.97
CA ASP A 69 7.52 20.74 -9.01
C ASP A 69 7.94 20.35 -7.59
N VAL A 70 7.83 19.07 -7.25
CA VAL A 70 8.29 18.52 -5.97
C VAL A 70 9.81 18.69 -5.82
N ASN A 71 10.58 18.31 -6.84
CA ASN A 71 12.04 18.42 -6.81
C ASN A 71 12.50 19.89 -6.72
N ALA A 72 11.84 20.81 -7.41
CA ALA A 72 12.16 22.23 -7.32
C ALA A 72 11.94 22.76 -5.90
N ALA A 73 10.82 22.40 -5.26
CA ALA A 73 10.51 22.80 -3.89
C ALA A 73 11.57 22.27 -2.90
N VAL A 74 11.94 20.99 -3.01
CA VAL A 74 12.98 20.38 -2.15
C VAL A 74 14.34 21.02 -2.41
N ALA A 75 14.73 21.22 -3.67
CA ALA A 75 16.01 21.86 -3.99
C ALA A 75 16.09 23.29 -3.45
N GLN A 76 14.98 24.03 -3.50
CA GLN A 76 14.91 25.38 -2.94
C GLN A 76 15.08 25.36 -1.41
N SER A 77 14.45 24.42 -0.72
CA SER A 77 14.55 24.30 0.73
C SER A 77 15.98 24.07 1.24
N VAL A 78 16.82 23.38 0.45
CA VAL A 78 18.23 23.19 0.75
C VAL A 78 19.00 24.50 0.58
N LYS A 79 18.67 25.32 -0.43
CA LYS A 79 19.28 26.64 -0.64
C LYS A 79 18.88 27.65 0.43
N ASP A 80 17.72 27.45 1.05
CA ASP A 80 17.18 28.30 2.11
C ASP A 80 17.62 27.82 3.52
N ASP A 81 18.62 26.93 3.60
CA ASP A 81 19.21 26.41 4.84
C ASP A 81 18.19 25.73 5.79
N LEU A 82 17.14 25.11 5.24
CA LEU A 82 16.05 24.53 6.04
C LEU A 82 16.35 23.15 6.64
N VAL A 83 17.61 22.72 6.70
CA VAL A 83 17.99 21.50 7.42
C VAL A 83 18.04 21.80 8.93
N LEU A 84 16.86 21.86 9.55
CA LEU A 84 16.66 22.30 10.94
C LEU A 84 16.24 21.18 11.90
N MET A 85 16.52 19.93 11.54
CA MET A 85 16.00 18.79 12.29
C MET A 85 16.52 18.77 13.74
N GLY A 86 15.58 18.73 14.70
CA GLY A 86 15.88 18.72 16.14
C GLY A 86 16.09 20.10 16.77
N ALA A 87 16.04 21.20 16.00
CA ALA A 87 16.16 22.56 16.54
C ALA A 87 14.88 23.06 17.23
N GLY A 88 13.72 22.54 16.81
CA GLY A 88 12.40 22.97 17.25
C GLY A 88 11.38 22.83 16.11
N PRO A 89 10.10 23.17 16.34
CA PRO A 89 9.10 23.11 15.28
C PRO A 89 9.34 24.17 14.20
N THR A 90 8.94 23.87 12.97
CA THR A 90 9.00 24.80 11.82
C THR A 90 7.61 25.20 11.33
N ASN A 91 7.50 26.29 10.58
CA ASN A 91 6.22 26.71 9.98
C ASN A 91 5.63 25.65 9.03
N LEU A 92 6.47 24.78 8.48
CA LEU A 92 6.08 23.72 7.54
C LEU A 92 5.15 22.69 8.18
N GLU A 93 5.30 22.42 9.47
CA GLU A 93 4.44 21.47 10.20
C GLU A 93 2.98 21.93 10.20
N GLY A 94 2.74 23.20 10.56
CA GLY A 94 1.40 23.78 10.57
C GLY A 94 0.84 23.96 9.17
N GLU A 95 1.67 24.37 8.21
CA GLU A 95 1.26 24.50 6.79
C GLU A 95 0.82 23.16 6.21
N PHE A 96 1.63 22.11 6.39
CA PHE A 96 1.28 20.77 5.94
C PHE A 96 0.04 20.23 6.65
N ALA A 97 -0.04 20.37 7.98
CA ALA A 97 -1.18 19.91 8.75
C ALA A 97 -2.50 20.54 8.29
N LYS A 98 -2.49 21.86 8.06
CA LYS A 98 -3.66 22.55 7.51
C LYS A 98 -4.04 22.01 6.14
N LEU A 99 -3.08 21.93 5.22
CA LEU A 99 -3.32 21.44 3.85
C LEU A 99 -3.84 20.00 3.85
N PHE A 100 -3.33 19.16 4.75
CA PHE A 100 -3.77 17.79 4.94
C PHE A 100 -5.24 17.73 5.39
N CYS A 101 -5.61 18.43 6.47
CA CYS A 101 -6.98 18.42 6.99
C CYS A 101 -7.98 19.03 5.99
N ASP A 102 -7.58 20.08 5.25
CA ASP A 102 -8.40 20.65 4.16
C ASP A 102 -8.61 19.61 3.03
N SER A 103 -7.63 18.74 2.79
CA SER A 103 -7.69 17.70 1.75
C SER A 103 -8.50 16.48 2.17
N VAL A 104 -8.51 16.14 3.47
CA VAL A 104 -9.19 14.97 4.05
C VAL A 104 -10.16 15.43 5.15
N PRO A 105 -11.39 15.85 4.81
CA PRO A 105 -12.30 16.55 5.75
C PRO A 105 -12.78 15.74 6.96
N THR A 106 -12.54 14.43 6.97
CA THR A 106 -12.82 13.51 8.09
C THR A 106 -11.72 13.52 9.16
N VAL A 107 -10.62 14.25 8.94
CA VAL A 107 -9.46 14.33 9.82
C VAL A 107 -9.40 15.72 10.45
N ASP A 108 -9.59 15.80 11.76
CA ASP A 108 -9.52 17.07 12.50
C ASP A 108 -8.06 17.46 12.81
N LYS A 109 -7.25 16.48 13.23
CA LYS A 109 -5.86 16.66 13.66
C LYS A 109 -4.96 15.58 13.10
N ILE A 110 -3.69 15.89 12.93
CA ILE A 110 -2.65 14.95 12.49
C ILE A 110 -1.43 14.93 13.40
N GLN A 111 -0.67 13.84 13.31
CA GLN A 111 0.72 13.73 13.72
C GLN A 111 1.54 13.16 12.57
N ILE A 112 2.75 13.69 12.37
CA ILE A 112 3.64 13.29 11.28
C ILE A 112 4.65 12.28 11.82
N THR A 113 4.81 11.17 11.10
CA THR A 113 5.80 10.13 11.35
C THR A 113 6.70 9.96 10.13
N THR A 114 7.70 9.09 10.21
CA THR A 114 8.63 8.84 9.09
C THR A 114 8.12 7.73 8.17
N THR A 115 7.30 6.81 8.68
CA THR A 115 6.75 5.69 7.90
C THR A 115 5.28 5.41 8.19
N GLY A 116 4.60 4.78 7.23
CA GLY A 116 3.23 4.28 7.44
C GLY A 116 3.13 3.26 8.59
N SER A 117 4.18 2.47 8.83
CA SER A 117 4.20 1.51 9.95
C SER A 117 4.25 2.20 11.32
N GLU A 118 4.89 3.36 11.43
CA GLU A 118 4.81 4.17 12.65
C GLU A 118 3.42 4.76 12.83
N ALA A 119 2.77 5.18 11.75
CA ALA A 119 1.42 5.74 11.79
C ALA A 119 0.38 4.69 12.25
N THR A 120 0.40 3.49 11.67
CA THR A 120 -0.49 2.39 12.09
C THR A 120 -0.21 1.93 13.52
N TYR A 121 1.06 1.84 13.90
CA TYR A 121 1.46 1.53 15.28
C TYR A 121 0.86 2.52 16.29
N HIS A 122 1.01 3.82 16.02
CA HIS A 122 0.47 4.85 16.90
C HIS A 122 -1.06 4.88 16.89
N ALA A 123 -1.71 4.54 15.78
CA ALA A 123 -3.17 4.48 15.71
C ALA A 123 -3.73 3.39 16.62
N ILE A 124 -3.13 2.19 16.60
CA ILE A 124 -3.49 1.09 17.50
C ILE A 124 -3.22 1.48 18.96
N ARG A 125 -2.08 2.13 19.24
CA ARG A 125 -1.74 2.58 20.59
C ARG A 125 -2.73 3.62 21.13
N ILE A 126 -3.15 4.58 20.31
CA ILE A 126 -4.23 5.53 20.65
C ILE A 126 -5.52 4.78 20.92
N ALA A 127 -5.90 3.81 20.07
CA ALA A 127 -7.13 3.07 20.29
C ALA A 127 -7.16 2.27 21.59
N ARG A 128 -6.04 1.61 21.95
CA ARG A 128 -5.91 0.94 23.25
C ARG A 128 -6.04 1.92 24.42
N ALA A 129 -5.37 3.07 24.34
CA ALA A 129 -5.46 4.09 25.39
C ALA A 129 -6.87 4.70 25.49
N ALA A 130 -7.54 4.92 24.36
CA ALA A 130 -8.87 5.51 24.29
C ALA A 130 -9.94 4.59 24.87
N THR A 131 -9.88 3.32 24.53
CA THR A 131 -10.87 2.32 24.92
C THR A 131 -10.56 1.65 26.27
N GLY A 132 -9.30 1.64 26.70
CA GLY A 132 -8.84 0.86 27.86
C GLY A 132 -8.85 -0.65 27.59
N ARG A 133 -8.73 -1.05 26.32
CA ARG A 133 -8.84 -2.44 25.85
C ARG A 133 -7.57 -2.84 25.08
N ASP A 134 -7.32 -4.15 24.98
CA ASP A 134 -6.04 -4.65 24.43
C ASP A 134 -6.17 -5.36 23.07
N HIS A 135 -7.33 -5.95 22.77
CA HIS A 135 -7.50 -6.81 21.61
C HIS A 135 -7.64 -6.02 20.30
N VAL A 136 -7.03 -6.51 19.23
CA VAL A 136 -7.01 -5.86 17.90
C VAL A 136 -7.49 -6.85 16.85
N ILE A 137 -8.34 -6.39 15.94
CA ILE A 137 -8.74 -7.17 14.75
C ILE A 137 -7.94 -6.68 13.54
N ILE A 138 -7.36 -7.62 12.80
CA ILE A 138 -6.69 -7.39 11.51
C ILE A 138 -7.24 -8.33 10.43
N MET A 139 -6.93 -8.03 9.16
CA MET A 139 -7.46 -8.77 8.01
C MET A 139 -6.44 -9.73 7.42
N GLN A 140 -6.83 -10.99 7.20
CA GLN A 140 -6.08 -11.89 6.32
C GLN A 140 -5.96 -11.24 4.92
N GLY A 141 -4.73 -11.12 4.40
CA GLY A 141 -4.47 -10.41 3.15
C GLY A 141 -4.05 -8.95 3.30
N GLY A 142 -4.31 -8.34 4.46
CA GLY A 142 -3.95 -6.94 4.74
C GLY A 142 -2.53 -6.82 5.27
N TYR A 143 -1.80 -5.79 4.84
CA TYR A 143 -0.49 -5.45 5.43
C TYR A 143 -0.49 -4.02 5.95
N ASN A 144 -0.39 -3.90 7.27
CA ASN A 144 -0.47 -2.62 7.98
C ASN A 144 0.87 -2.19 8.60
N GLY A 145 1.98 -2.83 8.22
CA GLY A 145 3.32 -2.50 8.69
C GLY A 145 4.10 -3.69 9.24
N TRP A 146 5.23 -3.40 9.88
CA TRP A 146 6.17 -4.42 10.36
C TRP A 146 6.13 -4.68 11.87
N HIS A 147 5.34 -3.92 12.64
CA HIS A 147 5.30 -4.03 14.10
C HIS A 147 4.45 -5.20 14.58
N ASN A 148 4.64 -5.60 15.84
CA ASN A 148 4.10 -6.84 16.42
C ASN A 148 2.60 -7.07 16.20
N ASP A 149 1.77 -6.01 16.27
CA ASP A 149 0.31 -6.13 16.13
C ASP A 149 -0.16 -6.55 14.73
N VAL A 150 0.65 -6.32 13.69
CA VAL A 150 0.20 -6.41 12.28
C VAL A 150 1.17 -7.21 11.40
N ALA A 151 2.28 -7.69 11.95
CA ALA A 151 3.29 -8.47 11.23
C ALA A 151 2.89 -9.95 11.08
N ALA A 152 1.70 -10.21 10.54
CA ALA A 152 1.13 -11.54 10.37
C ALA A 152 0.13 -11.61 9.21
N ASN A 153 -0.14 -12.82 8.72
CA ASN A 153 -1.32 -13.15 7.90
C ASN A 153 -1.54 -12.31 6.62
N VAL A 154 -0.47 -11.98 5.89
CA VAL A 154 -0.56 -11.22 4.62
C VAL A 154 -0.76 -12.13 3.42
N ILE A 155 0.26 -12.93 3.04
CA ILE A 155 0.18 -13.91 1.93
C ILE A 155 0.47 -15.29 2.53
N SER A 156 -0.38 -15.72 3.46
CA SER A 156 -0.22 -17.00 4.16
C SER A 156 -0.44 -18.19 3.22
N ASP A 157 0.30 -19.26 3.45
CA ASP A 157 0.00 -20.55 2.82
C ASP A 157 -1.26 -21.14 3.47
N LEU A 158 -2.16 -21.71 2.65
CA LEU A 158 -3.38 -22.33 3.14
C LEU A 158 -3.09 -23.55 4.05
N SER A 159 -1.93 -24.18 3.92
CA SER A 159 -1.50 -25.25 4.82
C SER A 159 -1.17 -24.75 6.23
N ASP A 160 -0.79 -23.48 6.40
CA ASP A 160 -0.46 -22.89 7.70
C ASP A 160 -1.71 -22.36 8.42
N VAL A 161 -2.69 -21.83 7.67
CA VAL A 161 -3.89 -21.18 8.22
C VAL A 161 -5.17 -22.02 8.13
N GLY A 162 -5.18 -23.09 7.33
CA GLY A 162 -6.34 -23.97 7.17
C GLY A 162 -7.45 -23.41 6.27
N PRO A 163 -8.66 -24.02 6.31
CA PRO A 163 -9.78 -23.64 5.43
C PRO A 163 -10.37 -22.27 5.77
N ARG A 164 -11.19 -21.72 4.88
CA ARG A 164 -11.91 -20.46 5.12
C ARG A 164 -12.82 -20.56 6.35
N LEU A 165 -12.65 -19.66 7.31
CA LEU A 165 -13.46 -19.61 8.54
C LEU A 165 -14.46 -18.44 8.49
N SER A 166 -15.74 -18.71 8.74
CA SER A 166 -16.79 -17.69 8.86
C SER A 166 -18.04 -18.26 9.57
N PRO A 167 -18.49 -17.68 10.71
CA PRO A 167 -17.73 -16.76 11.53
C PRO A 167 -16.52 -17.46 12.19
N GLY A 168 -15.38 -16.78 12.28
CA GLY A 168 -14.20 -17.30 12.97
C GLY A 168 -12.97 -16.42 12.80
N GLU A 169 -11.84 -16.91 13.28
CA GLU A 169 -10.53 -16.28 13.11
C GLU A 169 -9.49 -17.32 12.71
N TYR A 170 -8.47 -16.90 11.97
CA TYR A 170 -7.33 -17.72 11.64
C TYR A 170 -6.33 -17.81 12.79
N THR A 171 -5.48 -18.83 12.74
CA THR A 171 -4.25 -18.87 13.53
C THR A 171 -3.35 -17.69 13.14
N PHE A 172 -2.63 -17.15 14.13
CA PHE A 172 -1.65 -16.10 13.91
C PHE A 172 -0.41 -16.68 13.20
N ASP A 173 -0.37 -16.50 11.88
CA ASP A 173 0.73 -16.85 10.99
C ASP A 173 1.73 -15.69 10.93
N SER A 174 2.79 -15.80 11.74
CA SER A 174 3.72 -14.70 11.96
C SER A 174 4.67 -14.47 10.78
N LEU A 175 4.76 -13.23 10.30
CA LEU A 175 5.78 -12.84 9.32
C LEU A 175 7.16 -12.59 9.94
N SER A 176 7.26 -12.63 11.27
CA SER A 176 8.48 -12.30 11.99
C SER A 176 8.70 -13.20 13.20
N ALA A 177 9.94 -13.63 13.40
CA ALA A 177 10.35 -14.21 14.67
C ALA A 177 10.48 -13.12 15.75
N GLY A 178 10.36 -13.50 17.03
CA GLY A 178 10.58 -12.58 18.15
C GLY A 178 9.34 -11.79 18.60
N ILE A 179 8.16 -12.03 18.02
CA ILE A 179 6.90 -11.53 18.55
C ILE A 179 6.50 -12.37 19.78
N PRO A 180 6.36 -11.78 20.99
CA PRO A 180 6.01 -12.54 22.18
C PRO A 180 4.63 -13.17 22.10
N GLU A 181 4.45 -14.36 22.69
CA GLU A 181 3.17 -15.08 22.65
C GLU A 181 2.01 -14.28 23.25
N GLY A 182 2.24 -13.59 24.37
CA GLY A 182 1.23 -12.72 24.97
C GLY A 182 0.82 -11.53 24.09
N HIS A 183 1.66 -11.14 23.12
CA HIS A 183 1.28 -10.14 22.12
C HIS A 183 0.41 -10.79 21.04
N ARG A 184 0.78 -11.98 20.57
CA ARG A 184 0.04 -12.74 19.54
C ARG A 184 -1.39 -13.04 19.98
N SER A 185 -1.60 -13.37 21.26
CA SER A 185 -2.93 -13.65 21.82
C SER A 185 -3.89 -12.45 21.85
N LEU A 186 -3.39 -11.23 21.60
CA LEU A 186 -4.20 -10.01 21.54
C LEU A 186 -4.62 -9.64 20.11
N VAL A 187 -4.17 -10.38 19.10
CA VAL A 187 -4.44 -10.09 17.69
C VAL A 187 -5.34 -11.16 17.11
N HIS A 188 -6.46 -10.73 16.54
CA HIS A 188 -7.47 -11.59 15.93
C HIS A 188 -7.48 -11.37 14.43
N VAL A 189 -7.24 -12.44 13.66
CA VAL A 189 -7.15 -12.37 12.20
C VAL A 189 -8.43 -12.90 11.59
N VAL A 190 -9.16 -12.07 10.85
CA VAL A 190 -10.42 -12.46 10.19
C VAL A 190 -10.34 -12.29 8.68
N ASN A 191 -11.28 -12.90 7.95
CA ASN A 191 -11.44 -12.64 6.53
C ASN A 191 -11.82 -11.18 6.27
N TYR A 192 -11.19 -10.57 5.27
CA TYR A 192 -11.73 -9.35 4.67
C TYR A 192 -13.12 -9.64 4.08
N ASN A 193 -14.00 -8.64 4.00
CA ASN A 193 -15.41 -8.82 3.58
C ASN A 193 -16.27 -9.75 4.48
N ASP A 194 -15.83 -10.09 5.69
CA ASP A 194 -16.60 -10.94 6.63
C ASP A 194 -16.99 -10.21 7.93
N LEU A 195 -18.16 -9.56 7.91
CA LEU A 195 -18.75 -8.92 9.10
C LEU A 195 -19.11 -9.91 10.21
N SER A 196 -19.45 -11.15 9.86
CA SER A 196 -19.86 -12.17 10.83
C SER A 196 -18.69 -12.55 11.73
N SER A 197 -17.48 -12.65 11.16
CA SER A 197 -16.25 -12.91 11.91
C SER A 197 -15.86 -11.74 12.80
N VAL A 198 -15.99 -10.49 12.33
CA VAL A 198 -15.75 -9.30 13.18
C VAL A 198 -16.72 -9.27 14.37
N ALA A 199 -18.01 -9.49 14.12
CA ALA A 199 -19.03 -9.54 15.18
C ALA A 199 -18.79 -10.71 16.15
N TYR A 200 -18.29 -11.85 15.65
CA TYR A 200 -17.92 -13.00 16.48
C TYR A 200 -16.80 -12.66 17.45
N ILE A 201 -15.74 -11.98 17.01
CA ILE A 201 -14.63 -11.56 17.87
C ILE A 201 -15.08 -10.47 18.85
N ALA A 202 -15.81 -9.45 18.39
CA ALA A 202 -16.28 -8.35 19.23
C ALA A 202 -17.25 -8.77 20.35
N LYS A 203 -17.89 -9.95 20.23
CA LYS A 203 -18.70 -10.55 21.31
C LYS A 203 -17.88 -11.30 22.35
N ARG A 204 -16.68 -11.76 22.00
CA ARG A 204 -15.85 -12.65 22.82
C ARG A 204 -14.76 -11.90 23.57
N PHE A 205 -14.30 -10.78 23.01
CA PHE A 205 -13.14 -10.07 23.51
C PHE A 205 -13.43 -8.56 23.64
N PRO A 206 -12.81 -7.88 24.61
CA PRO A 206 -12.83 -6.42 24.66
C PRO A 206 -11.90 -5.88 23.57
N VAL A 207 -12.45 -5.65 22.38
CA VAL A 207 -11.69 -5.13 21.23
C VAL A 207 -11.46 -3.64 21.37
N ALA A 208 -10.21 -3.21 21.21
CA ALA A 208 -9.79 -1.81 21.18
C ALA A 208 -10.02 -1.19 19.81
N CYS A 209 -9.62 -1.89 18.76
CA CYS A 209 -9.80 -1.45 17.38
C CYS A 209 -9.84 -2.59 16.38
N ILE A 210 -10.37 -2.26 15.21
CA ILE A 210 -10.08 -2.95 13.97
C ILE A 210 -9.21 -2.05 13.10
N VAL A 211 -8.14 -2.60 12.52
CA VAL A 211 -7.30 -1.91 11.54
C VAL A 211 -7.30 -2.68 10.23
N LEU A 212 -7.58 -1.98 9.14
CA LEU A 212 -7.66 -2.58 7.80
C LEU A 212 -7.30 -1.58 6.71
N GLU A 213 -6.77 -2.09 5.60
CA GLU A 213 -6.83 -1.33 4.34
C GLU A 213 -8.30 -1.28 3.88
N PRO A 214 -8.89 -0.12 3.54
CA PRO A 214 -10.29 -0.05 3.15
C PRO A 214 -10.55 -0.70 1.78
N ILE A 215 -9.51 -0.89 0.98
CA ILE A 215 -9.39 -1.85 -0.13
C ILE A 215 -8.09 -2.61 0.12
N LEU A 216 -8.08 -3.95 0.12
CA LEU A 216 -6.80 -4.67 0.22
C LEU A 216 -5.97 -4.42 -1.03
N GLN A 217 -4.74 -3.92 -0.83
CA GLN A 217 -3.84 -3.61 -1.93
C GLN A 217 -2.50 -4.34 -1.86
N ASN A 218 -2.25 -5.13 -0.81
CA ASN A 218 -1.04 -5.95 -0.70
C ASN A 218 -1.16 -7.34 -1.35
N VAL A 219 -2.40 -7.75 -1.65
CA VAL A 219 -2.78 -8.99 -2.36
C VAL A 219 -3.51 -8.69 -3.67
N GLY A 220 -3.17 -7.55 -4.29
CA GLY A 220 -3.68 -7.10 -5.58
C GLY A 220 -4.69 -5.98 -5.37
N ILE A 221 -5.95 -6.18 -5.74
CA ILE A 221 -7.06 -5.29 -5.43
C ILE A 221 -8.29 -6.13 -5.07
N VAL A 222 -8.56 -6.25 -3.77
CA VAL A 222 -9.80 -6.84 -3.26
C VAL A 222 -10.69 -5.70 -2.76
N LYS A 223 -11.81 -5.47 -3.45
CA LYS A 223 -12.74 -4.39 -3.14
C LYS A 223 -13.65 -4.78 -1.97
N PRO A 224 -14.11 -3.81 -1.16
CA PRO A 224 -15.14 -4.07 -0.18
C PRO A 224 -16.43 -4.50 -0.89
N LYS A 225 -17.09 -5.54 -0.38
CA LYS A 225 -18.47 -5.87 -0.76
C LYS A 225 -19.39 -4.72 -0.34
N LEU A 226 -20.49 -4.54 -1.05
CA LEU A 226 -21.49 -3.52 -0.73
C LEU A 226 -21.93 -3.66 0.73
N GLY A 227 -21.90 -2.57 1.49
CA GLY A 227 -22.28 -2.55 2.91
C GLY A 227 -21.21 -3.06 3.88
N TYR A 228 -20.05 -3.53 3.40
CA TYR A 228 -19.00 -4.05 4.28
C TYR A 228 -18.40 -2.95 5.17
N LEU A 229 -17.94 -1.84 4.59
CA LEU A 229 -17.29 -0.78 5.37
C LEU A 229 -18.29 -0.05 6.28
N GLU A 230 -19.53 0.12 5.82
CA GLU A 230 -20.64 0.66 6.62
C GLU A 230 -20.98 -0.28 7.77
N GLY A 231 -20.97 -1.60 7.51
CA GLY A 231 -21.14 -2.63 8.53
C GLY A 231 -20.04 -2.62 9.57
N LEU A 232 -18.78 -2.43 9.18
CA LEU A 232 -17.66 -2.27 10.10
C LEU A 232 -17.82 -1.03 10.97
N ARG A 233 -18.19 0.11 10.38
CA ARG A 233 -18.49 1.34 11.12
C ARG A 233 -19.58 1.12 12.15
N LYS A 234 -20.68 0.46 11.75
CA LYS A 234 -21.77 0.13 12.66
C LYS A 234 -21.32 -0.79 13.80
N LEU A 235 -20.54 -1.83 13.51
CA LEU A 235 -20.02 -2.74 14.54
C LEU A 235 -19.09 -2.02 15.52
N ALA A 236 -18.26 -1.11 15.02
CA ALA A 236 -17.38 -0.28 15.84
C ALA A 236 -18.19 0.57 16.83
N ASP A 237 -19.26 1.20 16.36
CA ASP A 237 -20.16 2.02 17.20
C ASP A 237 -20.92 1.16 18.21
N ASP A 238 -21.50 0.03 17.77
CA ASP A 238 -22.30 -0.86 18.61
C ASP A 238 -21.48 -1.52 19.73
N HIS A 239 -20.20 -1.84 19.47
CA HIS A 239 -19.30 -2.53 20.41
C HIS A 239 -18.28 -1.61 21.09
N GLY A 240 -18.19 -0.34 20.67
CA GLY A 240 -17.30 0.68 21.24
C GLY A 240 -15.81 0.42 21.00
N PHE A 241 -15.45 -0.18 19.87
CA PHE A 241 -14.06 -0.25 19.40
C PHE A 241 -13.82 0.78 18.29
N LEU A 242 -12.57 1.18 18.07
CA LEU A 242 -12.24 2.16 17.02
C LEU A 242 -12.10 1.50 15.65
N LEU A 243 -12.63 2.14 14.62
CA LEU A 243 -12.39 1.80 13.22
C LEU A 243 -11.17 2.58 12.71
N ILE A 244 -10.11 1.87 12.32
CA ILE A 244 -8.88 2.46 11.78
C ILE A 244 -8.74 2.08 10.30
N PHE A 245 -8.75 3.08 9.42
CA PHE A 245 -8.40 2.87 8.01
C PHE A 245 -6.90 3.04 7.80
N ASP A 246 -6.23 1.99 7.33
CA ASP A 246 -4.91 2.09 6.74
C ASP A 246 -5.06 2.57 5.30
N GLU A 247 -4.92 3.89 5.14
CA GLU A 247 -4.92 4.58 3.86
C GLU A 247 -3.49 4.83 3.35
N VAL A 248 -2.49 4.08 3.82
CA VAL A 248 -1.09 4.29 3.40
C VAL A 248 -0.93 4.07 1.90
N LYS A 249 -1.70 3.17 1.26
CA LYS A 249 -1.71 3.00 -0.21
C LYS A 249 -2.88 3.71 -0.90
N THR A 250 -4.05 3.73 -0.27
CA THR A 250 -5.29 4.23 -0.89
C THR A 250 -5.42 5.76 -0.80
N GLY A 251 -4.90 6.35 0.28
CA GLY A 251 -4.92 7.78 0.56
C GLY A 251 -4.16 8.59 -0.50
N PHE A 252 -4.74 9.73 -0.91
CA PHE A 252 -4.24 10.63 -1.96
C PHE A 252 -4.08 10.02 -3.35
N ARG A 253 -4.18 8.69 -3.51
CA ARG A 253 -4.07 7.99 -4.79
C ARG A 253 -5.42 7.81 -5.47
N HIS A 254 -6.42 7.32 -4.73
CA HIS A 254 -7.75 7.07 -5.30
C HIS A 254 -8.59 8.35 -5.38
N ALA A 255 -8.42 9.23 -4.41
CA ALA A 255 -8.99 10.56 -4.36
C ALA A 255 -8.17 11.44 -3.41
N LEU A 256 -8.32 12.76 -3.52
CA LEU A 256 -7.64 13.71 -2.63
C LEU A 256 -7.97 13.43 -1.15
N GLY A 257 -9.25 13.20 -0.85
CA GLY A 257 -9.74 12.84 0.49
C GLY A 257 -9.54 11.38 0.89
N GLY A 258 -8.69 10.64 0.17
CA GLY A 258 -8.52 9.20 0.37
C GLY A 258 -9.74 8.37 -0.03
N TYR A 259 -9.66 7.05 0.16
CA TYR A 259 -10.75 6.15 -0.18
C TYR A 259 -11.98 6.35 0.72
N GLN A 260 -11.79 6.83 1.95
CA GLN A 260 -12.91 7.22 2.82
C GLN A 260 -13.85 8.25 2.18
N SER A 261 -13.32 9.16 1.35
CA SER A 261 -14.16 10.11 0.58
C SER A 261 -14.98 9.44 -0.53
N LEU A 262 -14.53 8.30 -1.04
CA LEU A 262 -15.20 7.54 -2.09
C LEU A 262 -16.25 6.58 -1.54
N CYS A 263 -15.95 5.91 -0.42
CA CYS A 263 -16.89 4.98 0.20
C CYS A 263 -17.87 5.65 1.17
N GLY A 264 -17.65 6.91 1.54
CA GLY A 264 -18.55 7.65 2.43
C GLY A 264 -18.51 7.18 3.89
N VAL A 265 -17.55 6.34 4.27
CA VAL A 265 -17.39 5.83 5.64
C VAL A 265 -16.29 6.62 6.35
N THR A 266 -16.61 7.21 7.49
CA THR A 266 -15.66 7.96 8.32
C THR A 266 -15.06 7.05 9.40
N PRO A 267 -13.75 6.73 9.33
CA PRO A 267 -13.06 6.02 10.40
C PRO A 267 -12.82 6.93 11.62
N ASP A 268 -12.44 6.35 12.75
CA ASP A 268 -12.05 7.13 13.94
C ASP A 268 -10.63 7.68 13.80
N LEU A 269 -9.75 6.87 13.22
CA LEU A 269 -8.36 7.18 12.90
C LEU A 269 -8.02 6.66 11.50
N SER A 270 -7.05 7.28 10.86
CA SER A 270 -6.50 6.87 9.58
C SER A 270 -4.98 6.96 9.59
N ALA A 271 -4.32 6.01 8.95
CA ALA A 271 -2.89 6.05 8.69
C ALA A 271 -2.63 6.32 7.20
N PHE A 272 -1.69 7.21 6.90
CA PHE A 272 -1.32 7.61 5.55
C PHE A 272 0.20 7.52 5.37
N GLY A 273 0.63 7.52 4.11
CA GLY A 273 2.03 7.56 3.72
C GLY A 273 2.16 7.59 2.20
N LYS A 274 3.29 7.11 1.67
CA LYS A 274 3.50 6.88 0.23
C LYS A 274 3.15 8.10 -0.63
N ALA A 275 1.97 8.11 -1.27
CA ALA A 275 1.53 9.15 -2.19
C ALA A 275 1.46 10.55 -1.54
N VAL A 276 1.27 10.64 -0.22
CA VAL A 276 1.24 11.91 0.53
C VAL A 276 2.49 12.77 0.32
N ALA A 277 3.64 12.14 0.05
CA ALA A 277 4.93 12.81 -0.12
C ALA A 277 5.65 12.38 -1.41
N ASN A 278 4.91 11.83 -2.39
CA ASN A 278 5.42 11.40 -3.70
C ASN A 278 6.80 10.68 -3.66
N GLY A 279 6.95 9.68 -2.78
CA GLY A 279 8.19 8.89 -2.67
C GLY A 279 9.19 9.37 -1.62
N TYR A 280 8.98 10.52 -0.99
CA TYR A 280 9.76 10.93 0.19
C TYR A 280 9.27 10.20 1.46
N PRO A 281 10.16 9.90 2.44
CA PRO A 281 9.78 9.14 3.63
C PRO A 281 8.85 9.92 4.56
N MET A 282 7.56 9.60 4.54
CA MET A 282 6.56 10.17 5.44
C MET A 282 5.49 9.15 5.80
N GLY A 283 5.08 9.16 7.06
CA GLY A 283 3.80 8.65 7.49
C GLY A 283 2.99 9.78 8.15
N VAL A 284 1.68 9.64 8.16
CA VAL A 284 0.79 10.55 8.87
C VAL A 284 -0.28 9.73 9.56
N ILE A 285 -0.49 9.96 10.84
CA ILE A 285 -1.70 9.51 11.53
C ILE A 285 -2.62 10.71 11.69
N GLY A 286 -3.90 10.56 11.34
CA GLY A 286 -4.91 11.58 11.51
C GLY A 286 -6.25 11.00 11.89
N GLY A 287 -7.12 11.82 12.47
CA GLY A 287 -8.48 11.41 12.80
C GLY A 287 -9.18 12.45 13.66
N LYS A 288 -10.17 11.99 14.41
CA LYS A 288 -10.99 12.85 15.27
C LYS A 288 -10.13 13.48 16.37
N GLU A 289 -10.42 14.74 16.70
CA GLU A 289 -9.72 15.50 17.75
C GLU A 289 -9.66 14.73 19.07
N GLU A 290 -10.79 14.14 19.49
CA GLU A 290 -10.92 13.43 20.77
C GLU A 290 -9.93 12.25 20.93
N TYR A 291 -9.51 11.64 19.82
CA TYR A 291 -8.53 10.55 19.82
C TYR A 291 -7.11 11.06 19.61
N MET A 292 -6.92 12.06 18.74
CA MET A 292 -5.60 12.62 18.49
C MET A 292 -5.02 13.34 19.73
N ASP A 293 -5.88 13.93 20.56
CA ASP A 293 -5.49 14.61 21.80
C ASP A 293 -5.00 13.63 22.89
N TYR A 294 -5.07 12.31 22.67
CA TYR A 294 -4.41 11.33 23.54
C TYR A 294 -2.89 11.52 23.58
N PHE A 295 -2.30 12.14 22.55
CA PHE A 295 -0.89 12.52 22.55
C PHE A 295 -0.54 13.54 23.65
N ILE A 296 -1.44 14.50 23.88
CA ILE A 296 -1.28 15.58 24.87
C ILE A 296 -2.15 15.39 26.12
N HIS A 297 -2.69 14.17 26.32
CA HIS A 297 -3.67 13.92 27.38
C HIS A 297 -3.11 14.33 28.76
N PRO A 298 -3.89 15.06 29.59
CA PRO A 298 -3.40 15.57 30.86
C PRO A 298 -3.05 14.43 31.84
N ALA A 299 -3.87 13.39 31.91
CA ALA A 299 -3.60 12.19 32.69
C ALA A 299 -2.51 11.32 32.05
N LYS A 300 -1.42 11.06 32.77
CA LYS A 300 -0.22 10.37 32.28
C LYS A 300 -0.50 8.94 31.84
N GLU A 301 -1.39 8.24 32.55
CA GLU A 301 -1.80 6.86 32.30
C GLU A 301 -2.59 6.68 31.00
N LYS A 302 -3.17 7.76 30.46
CA LYS A 302 -3.85 7.77 29.16
C LYS A 302 -2.99 8.39 28.05
N ARG A 303 -1.89 9.07 28.39
CA ARG A 303 -1.08 9.80 27.42
C ARG A 303 -0.30 8.84 26.53
N VAL A 304 -0.47 8.98 25.23
CA VAL A 304 0.26 8.20 24.23
C VAL A 304 1.52 8.94 23.80
N LEU A 305 2.68 8.30 23.94
CA LEU A 305 3.93 8.84 23.41
C LEU A 305 4.03 8.62 21.90
N ILE A 306 4.20 9.73 21.17
CA ILE A 306 4.66 9.79 19.78
C ILE A 306 5.92 10.66 19.77
N ALA A 307 7.03 10.10 19.30
CA ALA A 307 8.29 10.82 19.20
C ALA A 307 9.12 10.20 18.08
N GLY A 308 9.82 11.04 17.33
CA GLY A 308 10.75 10.60 16.30
C GLY A 308 11.67 11.74 15.92
N THR A 309 12.98 11.50 15.98
CA THR A 309 13.99 12.52 15.67
C THR A 309 13.85 13.07 14.27
N PHE A 310 13.26 12.34 13.32
CA PHE A 310 13.09 12.77 11.92
C PHE A 310 11.64 13.07 11.54
N ASN A 311 10.71 13.03 12.51
CA ASN A 311 9.33 13.39 12.24
C ASN A 311 9.27 14.84 11.74
N ALA A 312 8.49 15.05 10.67
CA ALA A 312 8.38 16.34 9.99
C ALA A 312 9.69 16.93 9.43
N HIS A 313 10.62 16.08 8.96
CA HIS A 313 11.84 16.55 8.28
C HIS A 313 11.55 17.59 7.19
N PRO A 314 12.10 18.82 7.26
CA PRO A 314 11.72 19.93 6.37
C PRO A 314 11.72 19.56 4.89
N LEU A 315 12.74 18.83 4.42
CA LEU A 315 12.80 18.36 3.03
C LEU A 315 11.61 17.46 2.65
N THR A 316 11.24 16.53 3.53
CA THR A 316 10.09 15.63 3.32
C THR A 316 8.78 16.39 3.44
N THR A 317 8.65 17.28 4.43
CA THR A 317 7.44 18.09 4.65
C THR A 317 7.17 19.02 3.47
N ILE A 318 8.20 19.64 2.90
CA ILE A 318 8.10 20.46 1.69
C ILE A 318 7.72 19.62 0.47
N ALA A 319 8.30 18.42 0.32
CA ALA A 319 7.89 17.51 -0.74
C ALA A 319 6.40 17.14 -0.63
N ALA A 320 5.91 16.91 0.59
CA ALA A 320 4.51 16.61 0.86
C ALA A 320 3.58 17.80 0.58
N ILE A 321 3.96 19.02 0.99
CA ILE A 321 3.21 20.24 0.67
C ILE A 321 3.12 20.45 -0.85
N ALA A 322 4.25 20.35 -1.56
CA ALA A 322 4.28 20.49 -3.03
C ALA A 322 3.41 19.42 -3.70
N THR A 323 3.46 18.18 -3.21
CA THR A 323 2.63 17.07 -3.69
C THR A 323 1.15 17.38 -3.50
N LEU A 324 0.70 17.72 -2.29
CA LEU A 324 -0.72 17.97 -2.00
C LEU A 324 -1.26 19.21 -2.75
N ARG A 325 -0.45 20.26 -2.94
CA ARG A 325 -0.82 21.41 -3.78
C ARG A 325 -1.05 20.99 -5.24
N LYS A 326 -0.19 20.13 -5.77
CA LYS A 326 -0.32 19.62 -7.13
C LYS A 326 -1.53 18.71 -7.28
N LEU A 327 -1.75 17.80 -6.33
CA LEU A 327 -2.90 16.90 -6.31
C LEU A 327 -4.25 17.64 -6.15
N SER A 328 -4.28 18.73 -5.40
CA SER A 328 -5.51 19.52 -5.18
C SER A 328 -5.82 20.52 -6.30
N SER A 329 -4.89 20.77 -7.22
CA SER A 329 -5.08 21.72 -8.31
C SER A 329 -5.83 21.11 -9.49
N ALA A 330 -6.94 21.74 -9.84
CA ALA A 330 -7.73 21.38 -11.02
C ALA A 330 -6.97 21.59 -12.34
N GLU A 331 -5.99 22.48 -12.37
CA GLU A 331 -5.16 22.73 -13.57
C GLU A 331 -4.35 21.51 -13.96
N PHE A 332 -3.80 20.78 -12.98
CA PHE A 332 -3.03 19.56 -13.27
C PHE A 332 -3.92 18.36 -13.59
N GLY A 333 -5.17 18.34 -13.13
CA GLY A 333 -6.15 17.29 -13.48
C GLY A 333 -5.68 15.86 -13.15
N VAL A 334 -4.88 15.69 -12.08
CA VAL A 334 -4.13 14.44 -11.83
C VAL A 334 -5.03 13.20 -11.81
N TYR A 335 -6.14 13.26 -11.05
CA TYR A 335 -7.06 12.13 -10.90
C TYR A 335 -7.79 11.79 -12.19
N GLU A 336 -8.21 12.79 -12.96
CA GLU A 336 -8.87 12.59 -14.26
C GLU A 336 -7.92 11.88 -15.23
N HIS A 337 -6.69 12.38 -15.36
CA HIS A 337 -5.66 11.81 -16.22
C HIS A 337 -5.37 10.34 -15.90
N VAL A 338 -5.07 10.02 -14.63
CA VAL A 338 -4.73 8.63 -14.26
C VAL A 338 -5.93 7.68 -14.35
N ASN A 339 -7.16 8.18 -14.19
CA ASN A 339 -8.37 7.38 -14.38
C ASN A 339 -8.58 7.05 -15.86
N GLN A 340 -8.40 8.02 -16.76
CA GLN A 340 -8.47 7.79 -18.22
C GLN A 340 -7.43 6.76 -18.68
N LEU A 341 -6.19 6.87 -18.19
CA LEU A 341 -5.15 5.87 -18.46
C LEU A 341 -5.51 4.49 -17.88
N GLY A 342 -6.11 4.46 -16.69
CA GLY A 342 -6.61 3.24 -16.06
C GLY A 342 -7.70 2.56 -16.89
N ASP A 343 -8.64 3.32 -17.44
CA ASP A 343 -9.71 2.81 -18.31
C ASP A 343 -9.11 2.22 -19.60
N LEU A 344 -8.15 2.91 -20.22
CA LEU A 344 -7.46 2.43 -21.42
C LEU A 344 -6.69 1.13 -21.15
N LEU A 345 -5.94 1.08 -20.04
CA LEU A 345 -5.17 -0.10 -19.66
C LEU A 345 -6.10 -1.28 -19.36
N GLU A 346 -7.17 -1.07 -18.59
CA GLU A 346 -8.15 -2.11 -18.26
C GLU A 346 -8.82 -2.67 -19.53
N ALA A 347 -9.29 -1.81 -20.43
CA ALA A 347 -9.91 -2.23 -21.68
C ALA A 347 -8.94 -3.05 -22.55
N GLY A 348 -7.69 -2.58 -22.69
CA GLY A 348 -6.67 -3.28 -23.47
C GLY A 348 -6.23 -4.61 -22.85
N LEU A 349 -6.12 -4.68 -21.52
CA LEU A 349 -5.82 -5.95 -20.84
C LEU A 349 -6.94 -6.97 -21.02
N ASN A 350 -8.21 -6.53 -20.93
CA ASN A 350 -9.36 -7.40 -21.18
C ASN A 350 -9.38 -7.92 -22.62
N ASP A 351 -9.09 -7.07 -23.62
CA ASP A 351 -8.97 -7.48 -25.03
C ASP A 351 -7.89 -8.56 -25.20
N ILE A 352 -6.65 -8.28 -24.75
CA ILE A 352 -5.52 -9.19 -24.92
C ILE A 352 -5.75 -10.52 -24.20
N LEU A 353 -6.24 -10.48 -22.96
CA LEU A 353 -6.45 -11.68 -22.16
C LEU A 353 -7.66 -12.48 -22.63
N SER A 354 -8.59 -11.89 -23.38
CA SER A 354 -9.65 -12.67 -24.04
C SER A 354 -9.13 -13.60 -25.15
N GLU A 355 -7.92 -13.33 -25.69
CA GLU A 355 -7.20 -14.25 -26.58
C GLU A 355 -6.61 -15.46 -25.81
N TYR A 356 -6.63 -15.44 -24.47
CA TYR A 356 -6.04 -16.48 -23.61
C TYR A 356 -7.08 -17.50 -23.15
N ASP A 357 -6.81 -18.79 -23.37
CA ASP A 357 -7.76 -19.89 -23.08
C ASP A 357 -8.01 -20.16 -21.59
N LYS A 358 -7.45 -19.37 -20.67
CA LYS A 358 -7.72 -19.54 -19.22
C LYS A 358 -8.51 -18.35 -18.67
N PRO A 359 -9.26 -18.57 -17.58
CA PRO A 359 -9.95 -17.49 -16.91
C PRO A 359 -9.00 -16.42 -16.37
N PHE A 360 -9.46 -15.19 -16.41
CA PHE A 360 -8.78 -14.05 -15.84
C PHE A 360 -9.80 -13.04 -15.30
N TYR A 361 -9.33 -12.18 -14.40
CA TYR A 361 -10.06 -11.01 -13.93
C TYR A 361 -9.11 -9.83 -13.80
N VAL A 362 -9.42 -8.73 -14.49
CA VAL A 362 -8.67 -7.47 -14.34
C VAL A 362 -9.36 -6.65 -13.24
N ALA A 363 -8.72 -6.57 -12.08
CA ALA A 363 -9.18 -5.72 -10.99
C ALA A 363 -8.57 -4.33 -11.12
N ARG A 364 -9.39 -3.29 -11.09
CA ARG A 364 -8.92 -1.89 -11.10
C ARG A 364 -9.66 -1.02 -10.09
N GLN A 365 -8.94 -0.08 -9.49
CA GLN A 365 -9.49 1.04 -8.74
C GLN A 365 -8.68 2.30 -9.09
N GLY A 366 -9.27 3.20 -9.87
CA GLY A 366 -8.59 4.39 -10.38
C GLY A 366 -7.27 4.03 -11.08
N SER A 367 -6.16 4.53 -10.55
CA SER A 367 -4.79 4.28 -11.05
C SER A 367 -4.17 2.94 -10.63
N ALA A 368 -4.81 2.20 -9.73
CA ALA A 368 -4.36 0.89 -9.27
C ALA A 368 -4.97 -0.23 -10.11
N PHE A 369 -4.18 -1.23 -10.50
CA PHE A 369 -4.68 -2.43 -11.17
C PHE A 369 -3.97 -3.72 -10.73
N CYS A 370 -4.60 -4.86 -10.97
CA CYS A 370 -4.01 -6.19 -10.85
C CYS A 370 -4.71 -7.13 -11.83
N VAL A 371 -3.94 -7.99 -12.49
CA VAL A 371 -4.49 -9.11 -13.25
C VAL A 371 -4.47 -10.33 -12.34
N TYR A 372 -5.64 -10.93 -12.13
CA TYR A 372 -5.79 -12.25 -11.53
C TYR A 372 -6.02 -13.28 -12.63
N PHE A 373 -5.42 -14.46 -12.50
CA PHE A 373 -5.61 -15.60 -13.39
C PHE A 373 -6.57 -16.58 -12.71
N MET A 374 -7.80 -16.10 -12.51
CA MET A 374 -8.98 -16.76 -11.94
C MET A 374 -10.24 -16.21 -12.64
N ASP A 375 -11.41 -16.83 -12.46
CA ASP A 375 -12.62 -16.55 -13.27
C ASP A 375 -13.58 -15.49 -12.71
N HIS A 376 -13.25 -14.87 -11.57
CA HIS A 376 -14.13 -13.88 -10.93
C HIS A 376 -13.36 -12.80 -10.16
N ALA A 377 -14.10 -11.77 -9.72
CA ALA A 377 -13.58 -10.74 -8.83
C ALA A 377 -13.24 -11.35 -7.46
N PRO A 378 -12.04 -11.11 -6.91
CA PRO A 378 -11.66 -11.70 -5.64
C PRO A 378 -12.51 -11.15 -4.49
N GLU A 379 -12.96 -12.04 -3.62
CA GLU A 379 -13.78 -11.68 -2.45
C GLU A 379 -12.94 -11.38 -1.21
N ASP A 380 -11.86 -12.13 -1.00
CA ASP A 380 -10.88 -12.00 0.08
C ASP A 380 -9.56 -12.70 -0.34
N TYR A 381 -8.55 -12.72 0.54
CA TYR A 381 -7.30 -13.41 0.21
C TYR A 381 -7.45 -14.93 0.11
N HIS A 382 -8.35 -15.54 0.89
CA HIS A 382 -8.53 -16.99 0.87
C HIS A 382 -9.08 -17.45 -0.49
N ASP A 383 -10.01 -16.69 -1.04
CA ASP A 383 -10.50 -16.85 -2.41
C ASP A 383 -9.36 -16.76 -3.45
N VAL A 384 -8.52 -15.72 -3.37
CA VAL A 384 -7.34 -15.58 -4.24
C VAL A 384 -6.40 -16.79 -4.11
N ALA A 385 -6.12 -17.23 -2.89
CA ALA A 385 -5.22 -18.35 -2.62
C ALA A 385 -5.72 -19.69 -3.21
N MET A 386 -7.04 -19.88 -3.29
CA MET A 386 -7.66 -21.08 -3.85
C MET A 386 -7.76 -21.06 -5.37
N ASN A 387 -7.99 -19.89 -5.97
CA ASN A 387 -8.46 -19.80 -7.36
C ASN A 387 -7.43 -19.19 -8.33
N HIS A 388 -6.41 -18.46 -7.85
CA HIS A 388 -5.44 -17.77 -8.70
C HIS A 388 -4.30 -18.70 -9.17
N ASP A 389 -3.96 -18.67 -10.46
CA ASP A 389 -2.78 -19.36 -10.99
C ASP A 389 -1.49 -18.57 -10.68
N PHE A 390 -0.97 -18.74 -9.47
CA PHE A 390 0.27 -18.09 -8.99
C PHE A 390 1.50 -18.38 -9.85
N ALA A 391 1.60 -19.60 -10.40
CA ALA A 391 2.73 -19.99 -11.23
C ALA A 391 2.71 -19.24 -12.56
N PHE A 392 1.54 -19.17 -13.22
CA PHE A 392 1.38 -18.41 -14.44
C PHE A 392 1.59 -16.91 -14.22
N ASP A 393 1.05 -16.35 -13.13
CA ASP A 393 1.24 -14.93 -12.78
C ASP A 393 2.73 -14.58 -12.61
N LYS A 394 3.49 -15.44 -11.91
CA LYS A 394 4.93 -15.24 -11.75
C LYS A 394 5.64 -15.22 -13.10
N SER A 395 5.35 -16.19 -13.98
CA SER A 395 5.93 -16.25 -15.32
C SER A 395 5.54 -15.04 -16.17
N TYR A 396 4.28 -14.62 -16.11
CA TYR A 396 3.75 -13.43 -16.78
C TYR A 396 4.52 -12.16 -16.37
N ARG A 397 4.68 -11.93 -15.08
CA ARG A 397 5.41 -10.76 -14.55
C ARG A 397 6.88 -10.76 -14.96
N ILE A 398 7.57 -11.90 -14.84
CA ILE A 398 8.98 -12.01 -15.25
C ILE A 398 9.14 -11.70 -16.74
N LYS A 399 8.24 -12.22 -17.59
CA LYS A 399 8.26 -11.95 -19.03
C LYS A 399 7.97 -10.49 -19.37
N LEU A 400 7.06 -9.83 -18.68
CA LEU A 400 6.85 -8.39 -18.82
C LEU A 400 8.14 -7.60 -18.51
N ILE A 401 8.85 -7.98 -17.45
CA ILE A 401 10.13 -7.35 -17.08
C ILE A 401 11.17 -7.56 -18.19
N GLU A 402 11.28 -8.76 -18.75
CA GLU A 402 12.18 -9.04 -19.88
C GLU A 402 11.87 -8.17 -21.12
N GLU A 403 10.61 -7.80 -21.32
CA GLU A 403 10.16 -6.90 -22.38
C GLU A 403 10.26 -5.40 -22.03
N GLY A 404 10.76 -5.06 -20.83
CA GLY A 404 10.92 -3.66 -20.40
C GLY A 404 9.65 -3.04 -19.80
N VAL A 405 8.74 -3.85 -19.25
CA VAL A 405 7.63 -3.40 -18.40
C VAL A 405 7.89 -3.91 -16.99
N PHE A 406 8.24 -3.01 -16.08
CA PHE A 406 8.50 -3.35 -14.71
C PHE A 406 7.21 -3.46 -13.91
N ASN A 407 6.67 -4.68 -13.91
CA ASN A 407 5.63 -5.11 -12.99
C ASN A 407 6.27 -6.01 -11.93
N PHE A 408 6.13 -5.67 -10.66
CA PHE A 408 6.89 -6.29 -9.58
C PHE A 408 6.75 -7.84 -9.61
N PRO A 409 7.86 -8.60 -9.59
CA PRO A 409 7.89 -10.04 -9.91
C PRO A 409 7.44 -10.95 -8.76
N LEU A 410 6.36 -10.55 -8.09
CA LEU A 410 5.67 -11.35 -7.09
C LEU A 410 4.20 -11.41 -7.51
N PRO A 411 3.60 -12.62 -7.61
CA PRO A 411 2.18 -12.75 -7.91
C PRO A 411 1.31 -11.88 -7.02
N ILE A 412 0.13 -11.52 -7.52
CA ILE A 412 -0.88 -10.75 -6.81
C ILE A 412 -0.37 -9.43 -6.22
N LYS A 413 0.76 -8.88 -6.71
CA LYS A 413 1.15 -7.51 -6.40
C LYS A 413 0.50 -6.54 -7.39
N GLN A 414 -0.11 -5.51 -6.83
CA GLN A 414 -0.71 -4.40 -7.56
C GLN A 414 0.31 -3.69 -8.46
N GLY A 415 -0.13 -3.36 -9.68
CA GLY A 415 0.46 -2.32 -10.52
C GLY A 415 -0.19 -0.96 -10.27
N SER A 416 0.57 0.11 -10.46
CA SER A 416 0.17 1.49 -10.18
C SER A 416 0.55 2.40 -11.34
N ILE A 417 -0.44 2.99 -11.98
CA ILE A 417 -0.26 4.09 -12.92
C ILE A 417 0.13 5.33 -12.09
N SER A 418 1.10 6.08 -12.59
CA SER A 418 1.47 7.40 -12.06
C SER A 418 0.99 8.50 -13.01
N PHE A 419 0.89 9.73 -12.51
CA PHE A 419 0.54 10.90 -13.31
C PHE A 419 1.48 11.11 -14.50
N ALA A 420 2.75 10.75 -14.36
CA ALA A 420 3.74 10.86 -15.42
C ALA A 420 3.60 9.80 -16.53
N HIS A 421 2.74 8.79 -16.38
CA HIS A 421 2.42 7.90 -17.50
C HIS A 421 1.67 8.65 -18.58
N THR A 422 1.87 8.23 -19.82
CA THR A 422 1.21 8.77 -21.00
C THR A 422 0.36 7.69 -21.67
N VAL A 423 -0.53 8.10 -22.59
CA VAL A 423 -1.25 7.16 -23.46
C VAL A 423 -0.27 6.24 -24.20
N SER A 424 0.85 6.79 -24.69
CA SER A 424 1.90 6.00 -25.36
C SER A 424 2.56 4.97 -24.44
N ASP A 425 2.75 5.25 -23.14
CA ASP A 425 3.24 4.24 -22.19
C ASP A 425 2.23 3.11 -22.01
N ILE A 426 0.93 3.42 -21.98
CA ILE A 426 -0.14 2.40 -21.90
C ILE A 426 -0.17 1.56 -23.17
N GLU A 427 -0.10 2.18 -24.35
CA GLU A 427 -0.08 1.48 -25.64
C GLU A 427 1.16 0.56 -25.77
N GLU A 428 2.36 1.05 -25.43
CA GLU A 428 3.59 0.24 -25.40
C GLU A 428 3.46 -0.94 -24.42
N THR A 429 2.83 -0.69 -23.27
CA THR A 429 2.57 -1.75 -22.28
C THR A 429 1.64 -2.82 -22.84
N LEU A 430 0.54 -2.43 -23.49
CA LEU A 430 -0.42 -3.35 -24.08
C LEU A 430 0.20 -4.16 -25.23
N GLU A 431 1.01 -3.54 -26.09
CA GLU A 431 1.74 -4.24 -27.15
C GLU A 431 2.67 -5.33 -26.57
N LYS A 432 3.47 -4.98 -25.56
CA LYS A 432 4.38 -5.92 -24.90
C LYS A 432 3.63 -7.01 -24.14
N THR A 433 2.53 -6.68 -23.47
CA THR A 433 1.65 -7.65 -22.82
C THR A 433 1.11 -8.66 -23.83
N ARG A 434 0.64 -8.21 -25.00
CA ARG A 434 0.15 -9.12 -26.06
C ARG A 434 1.24 -10.07 -26.54
N LYS A 435 2.46 -9.58 -26.73
CA LYS A 435 3.62 -10.42 -27.07
C LYS A 435 3.89 -11.47 -25.99
N VAL A 436 3.95 -11.07 -24.73
CA VAL A 436 4.19 -11.96 -23.58
C VAL A 436 3.14 -13.07 -23.48
N ILE A 437 1.85 -12.72 -23.59
CA ILE A 437 0.76 -13.71 -23.52
C ILE A 437 0.88 -14.75 -24.64
N ARG A 438 1.15 -14.32 -25.88
CA ARG A 438 1.34 -15.23 -27.02
C ARG A 438 2.54 -16.16 -26.86
N GLU A 439 3.65 -15.66 -26.31
CA GLU A 439 4.84 -16.46 -26.02
C GLU A 439 4.53 -17.54 -24.96
N LEU A 440 3.86 -17.16 -23.87
CA LEU A 440 3.50 -18.08 -22.80
C LEU A 440 2.50 -19.16 -23.25
N MET A 441 1.57 -18.83 -24.15
CA MET A 441 0.69 -19.82 -24.79
C MET A 441 1.46 -20.83 -25.65
N THR A 442 2.40 -20.34 -26.46
CA THR A 442 3.19 -21.19 -27.38
C THR A 442 4.15 -22.11 -26.64
N ALA A 443 4.80 -21.63 -25.57
CA ALA A 443 5.70 -22.44 -24.75
C ALA A 443 4.97 -23.62 -24.08
N LYS A 444 3.71 -23.41 -23.66
CA LYS A 444 2.89 -24.47 -23.08
C LYS A 444 2.49 -25.54 -24.10
N ALA A 445 2.14 -25.14 -25.33
CA ALA A 445 1.82 -26.09 -26.40
C ALA A 445 2.99 -27.06 -26.70
N LYS A 446 4.23 -26.57 -26.64
CA LYS A 446 5.45 -27.39 -26.84
C LYS A 446 5.83 -28.28 -25.65
N ALA A 447 5.35 -27.98 -24.45
CA ALA A 447 5.61 -28.80 -23.26
C ALA A 447 4.64 -29.98 -23.12
N ILE A 448 3.54 -29.98 -23.87
CA ILE A 448 2.49 -31.01 -23.87
C ILE A 448 2.63 -31.94 -25.08
N SER A 449 3.36 -31.52 -26.13
CA SER A 449 3.80 -32.34 -27.27
C SER A 449 5.11 -33.05 -27.00
#